data_AF-A0A2G9T580-F1
#
_entry.id   AF-A0A2G9T580-F1
#
_cell.length_a   1.000
_cell.length_b   1.000
_cell.length_c   1.000
_cell.angle_alpha   90.00
_cell.angle_beta   90.00
_cell.angle_gamma   90.00
#
_symmetry.space_group_name_H-M   'P 1'
#
loop_
_entity.id
_entity.type
_entity.pdbx_description
1 polymer ?
#
loop_
_entity_poly.entity_id
_entity_poly.type
_entity_poly.pdbx_seq_one_letter_code
_entity_poly.pdbx_strand_id
1 'polypeptide(L)'
;FDETAVELDVDFNPYDMKAIEEAIKVATAKNAQIAEKKTALIALENAKERLIAQASVDPAAKHDVRRGLRSDLVDRLHLLAQYKRDCESFWRLVDDVGRRGADLQRRCQAINDAVIFTPSPDHVLSCRHDATTLKNDIALIKERVQRANAEHVKLGGKNEK
;
A
#
# COMPACT_ATOMS: atom_id res chain seq x y z
N PHE A 1 -10.26 16.45 1.21
CA PHE A 1 -9.48 17.63 1.59
C PHE A 1 -9.93 18.74 0.67
N ASP A 2 -10.61 19.74 1.22
CA ASP A 2 -11.11 20.86 0.42
C ASP A 2 -9.99 21.87 0.25
N GLU A 3 -9.19 21.68 -0.81
CA GLU A 3 -8.07 22.57 -1.17
C GLU A 3 -8.53 24.01 -1.45
N THR A 4 -9.83 24.25 -1.64
CA THR A 4 -10.36 25.58 -1.96
C THR A 4 -10.43 26.52 -0.77
N ALA A 5 -10.52 25.99 0.45
CA ALA A 5 -10.66 26.78 1.67
C ALA A 5 -9.32 27.35 2.18
N VAL A 6 -8.20 26.72 1.83
CA VAL A 6 -6.88 27.05 2.41
C VAL A 6 -6.22 28.28 1.75
N GLU A 7 -6.64 28.65 0.53
CA GLU A 7 -5.96 29.72 -0.23
C GLU A 7 -6.57 31.13 -0.08
N LEU A 8 -7.76 31.27 0.51
CA LEU A 8 -8.42 32.56 0.65
C LEU A 8 -8.24 33.20 2.04
N ASP A 9 -7.54 32.52 2.95
CA ASP A 9 -7.33 32.93 4.34
C ASP A 9 -5.97 33.64 4.51
N VAL A 10 -5.64 34.55 3.59
CA VAL A 10 -4.44 35.39 3.66
C VAL A 10 -4.88 36.81 3.97
N ASP A 11 -4.40 37.37 5.10
CA ASP A 11 -4.70 38.74 5.55
C ASP A 11 -4.55 39.74 4.39
N PHE A 12 -5.69 40.26 3.91
CA PHE A 12 -5.78 41.08 2.72
C PHE A 12 -5.66 42.57 3.07
N ASN A 13 -4.66 43.27 2.53
CA ASN A 13 -4.57 44.72 2.62
C ASN A 13 -5.47 45.38 1.56
N PRO A 14 -6.56 46.08 1.95
CA PRO A 14 -7.54 46.63 1.01
C PRO A 14 -7.04 47.84 0.19
N TYR A 15 -5.80 48.29 0.40
CA TYR A 15 -5.19 49.40 -0.32
C TYR A 15 -4.05 48.98 -1.28
N ASP A 16 -3.74 47.69 -1.39
CA ASP A 16 -2.74 47.17 -2.34
C ASP A 16 -3.41 46.78 -3.68
N MET A 17 -3.26 47.66 -4.67
CA MET A 17 -3.85 47.49 -6.00
C MET A 17 -3.39 46.23 -6.72
N LYS A 18 -2.13 45.80 -6.52
CA LYS A 18 -1.61 44.57 -7.14
C LYS A 18 -2.23 43.34 -6.50
N ALA A 19 -2.38 43.33 -5.19
CA ALA A 19 -3.04 42.24 -4.46
C ALA A 19 -4.52 42.11 -4.86
N ILE A 20 -5.22 43.24 -5.06
CA ILE A 20 -6.61 43.26 -5.54
C ILE A 20 -6.71 42.66 -6.96
N GLU A 21 -5.84 43.06 -7.89
CA GLU A 21 -5.84 42.53 -9.26
C GLU A 21 -5.58 41.01 -9.30
N GLU A 22 -4.66 40.52 -8.49
CA GLU A 22 -4.34 39.10 -8.39
C GLU A 22 -5.51 38.30 -7.78
N ALA A 23 -6.15 38.82 -6.73
CA ALA A 23 -7.35 38.23 -6.15
C ALA A 23 -8.52 38.17 -7.15
N ILE A 24 -8.73 39.22 -7.96
CA ILE A 24 -9.74 39.24 -9.02
C ILE A 24 -9.44 38.17 -10.08
N LYS A 25 -8.17 37.99 -10.46
CA LYS A 25 -7.76 36.98 -11.43
C LYS A 25 -8.02 35.57 -10.92
N VAL A 26 -7.67 35.30 -9.66
CA VAL A 26 -7.94 34.01 -8.99
C VAL A 26 -9.44 33.75 -8.88
N ALA A 27 -10.23 34.75 -8.43
CA ALA A 27 -11.68 34.63 -8.32
C ALA A 27 -12.34 34.36 -9.68
N THR A 28 -11.87 35.02 -10.74
CA THR A 28 -12.37 34.80 -12.11
C THR A 28 -12.08 33.38 -12.59
N ALA A 29 -10.86 32.88 -12.35
CA ALA A 29 -10.48 31.51 -12.69
C ALA A 29 -11.31 30.47 -11.91
N LYS A 30 -11.53 30.69 -10.61
CA LYS A 30 -12.38 29.83 -9.77
C LYS A 30 -13.84 29.86 -10.23
N ASN A 31 -14.38 31.02 -10.60
CA ASN A 31 -15.73 31.12 -11.17
C ASN A 31 -15.88 30.33 -12.48
N ALA A 32 -14.88 30.37 -13.36
CA ALA A 32 -14.90 29.56 -14.58
C ALA A 32 -14.92 28.05 -14.27
N GLN A 33 -14.10 27.60 -13.31
CA GLN A 33 -14.10 26.20 -12.85
C GLN A 33 -15.43 25.78 -12.21
N ILE A 34 -16.08 26.67 -11.43
CA ILE A 34 -17.40 26.42 -10.85
C ILE A 34 -18.46 26.27 -11.96
N ALA A 35 -18.42 27.13 -12.97
CA ALA A 35 -19.33 27.06 -14.12
C ALA A 35 -19.17 25.74 -14.89
N GLU A 36 -17.93 25.29 -15.10
CA GLU A 36 -17.63 24.01 -15.74
C GLU A 36 -18.14 22.82 -14.93
N LYS A 37 -17.85 22.79 -13.61
CA LYS A 37 -18.34 21.75 -12.69
C LYS A 37 -19.86 21.70 -12.63
N LYS A 38 -20.54 22.85 -12.68
CA LYS A 38 -22.00 22.94 -12.72
C LYS A 38 -22.58 22.30 -13.99
N THR A 39 -21.97 22.56 -15.14
CA THR A 39 -22.36 21.93 -16.41
C THR A 39 -22.16 20.41 -16.39
N ALA A 40 -21.05 19.94 -15.83
CA ALA A 40 -20.80 18.50 -15.66
C ALA A 40 -21.81 17.84 -14.72
N LEU A 41 -22.23 18.52 -13.65
CA LEU A 41 -23.24 18.03 -12.71
C LEU A 41 -24.62 17.89 -13.36
N ILE A 42 -25.03 18.88 -14.16
CA ILE A 42 -26.28 18.82 -14.94
C ILE A 42 -26.24 17.67 -15.96
N ALA A 43 -25.10 17.44 -16.61
CA ALA A 43 -24.95 16.31 -17.54
C ALA A 43 -25.07 14.95 -16.83
N LEU A 44 -24.51 14.83 -15.62
CA LEU A 44 -24.66 13.64 -14.77
C LEU A 44 -26.10 13.44 -14.29
N GLU A 45 -26.82 14.50 -13.93
CA GLU A 45 -28.24 14.42 -13.56
C GLU A 45 -29.10 13.96 -14.73
N ASN A 46 -28.88 14.50 -15.93
CA ASN A 46 -29.56 14.06 -17.16
C ASN A 46 -29.23 12.60 -17.51
N ALA A 47 -27.97 12.16 -17.33
CA ALA A 47 -27.59 10.76 -17.53
C ALA A 47 -28.26 9.83 -16.49
N LYS A 48 -28.37 10.28 -15.23
CA LYS A 48 -29.10 9.56 -14.18
C LYS A 48 -30.58 9.43 -14.51
N GLU A 49 -31.25 10.49 -14.96
CA GLU A 49 -32.67 10.43 -15.35
C GLU A 49 -32.90 9.47 -16.54
N ARG A 50 -32.00 9.48 -17.52
CA ARG A 50 -32.03 8.52 -18.64
C ARG A 50 -31.83 7.08 -18.16
N LEU A 51 -30.90 6.84 -17.23
CA LEU A 51 -30.69 5.51 -16.64
C LEU A 51 -31.88 5.06 -15.79
N ILE A 52 -32.56 5.97 -15.08
CA ILE A 52 -33.79 5.68 -14.33
C ILE A 52 -34.93 5.32 -15.30
N ALA A 53 -35.07 6.06 -16.40
CA ALA A 53 -36.06 5.79 -17.45
C ALA A 53 -35.79 4.48 -18.20
N GLN A 54 -34.52 4.12 -18.40
CA GLN A 54 -34.11 2.80 -18.93
C GLN A 54 -34.25 1.67 -17.89
N ALA A 55 -34.38 2.00 -16.61
CA ALA A 55 -34.48 1.03 -15.52
C ALA A 55 -35.93 0.62 -15.22
N SER A 56 -36.68 0.22 -16.24
CA SER A 56 -37.84 -0.69 -16.14
C SER A 56 -37.44 -2.11 -15.72
N VAL A 57 -36.41 -2.23 -14.89
CA VAL A 57 -35.90 -3.48 -14.34
C VAL A 57 -36.48 -3.62 -12.94
N ASP A 58 -37.15 -4.75 -12.73
CA ASP A 58 -37.75 -5.22 -11.48
C ASP A 58 -36.91 -4.81 -10.24
N PRO A 59 -37.52 -4.13 -9.24
CA PRO A 59 -36.88 -3.84 -7.96
C PRO A 59 -36.16 -5.02 -7.30
N ALA A 60 -36.65 -6.26 -7.50
CA ALA A 60 -35.99 -7.47 -7.01
C ALA A 60 -34.64 -7.72 -7.69
N ALA A 61 -34.58 -7.63 -9.02
CA ALA A 61 -33.33 -7.76 -9.78
C ALA A 61 -32.30 -6.67 -9.40
N LYS A 62 -32.75 -5.44 -9.10
CA LYS A 62 -31.86 -4.38 -8.57
C LYS A 62 -31.35 -4.70 -7.15
N HIS A 63 -32.13 -5.39 -6.33
CA HIS A 63 -31.70 -5.81 -5.00
C HIS A 63 -30.70 -6.96 -5.08
N ASP A 64 -30.90 -7.92 -5.98
CA ASP A 64 -30.01 -9.05 -6.19
C ASP A 64 -28.65 -8.64 -6.77
N VAL A 65 -28.63 -7.72 -7.73
CA VAL A 65 -27.36 -7.15 -8.24
C VAL A 65 -26.62 -6.40 -7.13
N ARG A 66 -27.32 -5.62 -6.30
CA ARG A 66 -26.70 -4.93 -5.15
C ARG A 66 -26.19 -5.91 -4.09
N ARG A 67 -26.91 -7.00 -3.84
CA ARG A 67 -26.49 -8.06 -2.92
C ARG A 67 -25.26 -8.81 -3.45
N GLY A 68 -25.24 -9.14 -4.74
CA GLY A 68 -24.10 -9.76 -5.41
C GLY A 68 -22.86 -8.87 -5.36
N LEU A 69 -22.98 -7.60 -5.75
CA LEU A 69 -21.86 -6.63 -5.68
C LEU A 69 -21.35 -6.43 -4.24
N ARG A 70 -22.24 -6.42 -3.25
CA ARG A 70 -21.85 -6.31 -1.84
C ARG A 70 -21.14 -7.58 -1.36
N SER A 71 -21.62 -8.77 -1.76
CA SER A 71 -20.96 -10.04 -1.44
C SER A 71 -19.56 -10.09 -2.04
N ASP A 72 -19.44 -9.82 -3.34
CA ASP A 72 -18.15 -9.80 -4.04
C ASP A 72 -17.17 -8.79 -3.44
N LEU A 73 -17.65 -7.61 -3.04
CA LEU A 73 -16.82 -6.61 -2.38
C LEU A 73 -16.35 -7.07 -1.00
N VAL A 74 -17.23 -7.71 -0.23
CA VAL A 74 -16.89 -8.28 1.09
C VAL A 74 -15.89 -9.42 0.94
N ASP A 75 -16.06 -10.30 -0.04
CA ASP A 75 -15.15 -11.41 -0.30
C ASP A 75 -13.77 -10.89 -0.73
N ARG A 76 -13.73 -9.88 -1.60
CA ARG A 76 -12.48 -9.19 -1.97
C ARG A 76 -11.82 -8.50 -0.78
N LEU A 77 -12.59 -7.86 0.11
CA LEU A 77 -12.05 -7.26 1.33
C LEU A 77 -11.43 -8.31 2.26
N HIS A 78 -12.08 -9.46 2.43
CA HIS A 78 -11.53 -10.57 3.21
C HIS A 78 -10.24 -11.11 2.59
N LEU A 79 -10.22 -11.29 1.26
CA LEU A 79 -9.03 -11.74 0.54
C LEU A 79 -7.87 -10.75 0.67
N LEU A 80 -8.13 -9.45 0.50
CA LEU A 80 -7.12 -8.39 0.70
C LEU A 80 -6.62 -8.35 2.15
N ALA A 81 -7.50 -8.53 3.13
CA ALA A 81 -7.12 -8.61 4.55
C ALA A 81 -6.27 -9.85 4.85
N GLN A 82 -6.51 -10.97 4.16
CA GLN A 82 -5.65 -12.15 4.24
C GLN A 82 -4.28 -11.86 3.63
N TYR A 83 -4.21 -11.34 2.41
CA TYR A 83 -2.94 -10.99 1.78
C TYR A 83 -2.12 -9.99 2.59
N LYS A 84 -2.78 -9.01 3.24
CA LYS A 84 -2.11 -8.09 4.16
C LYS A 84 -1.45 -8.84 5.32
N ARG A 85 -2.19 -9.74 5.99
CA ARG A 85 -1.66 -10.53 7.11
C ARG A 85 -0.50 -11.43 6.67
N ASP A 86 -0.62 -12.05 5.51
CA ASP A 86 0.43 -12.92 4.97
C ASP A 86 1.70 -12.13 4.61
N CYS A 87 1.53 -10.92 4.07
CA CYS A 87 2.63 -10.00 3.80
C CYS A 87 3.33 -9.53 5.09
N GLU A 88 2.57 -9.12 6.11
CA GLU A 88 3.13 -8.75 7.41
C GLU A 88 3.88 -9.92 8.07
N SER A 89 3.33 -11.13 7.99
CA SER A 89 3.97 -12.36 8.49
C SER A 89 5.29 -12.64 7.76
N PHE A 90 5.31 -12.50 6.44
CA PHE A 90 6.50 -12.66 5.63
C PHE A 90 7.60 -11.68 6.04
N TRP A 91 7.28 -10.38 6.14
CA TRP A 91 8.28 -9.38 6.50
C TRP A 91 8.80 -9.54 7.94
N ARG A 92 7.94 -9.92 8.89
CA ARG A 92 8.40 -10.27 10.24
C ARG A 92 9.41 -11.41 10.24
N LEU A 93 9.20 -12.43 9.40
CA LEU A 93 10.16 -13.54 9.25
C LEU A 93 11.48 -13.05 8.66
N VAL A 94 11.44 -12.21 7.62
CA VAL A 94 12.64 -11.61 7.01
C VAL A 94 13.44 -10.79 8.03
N ASP A 95 12.77 -9.92 8.78
CA ASP A 95 13.40 -9.08 9.82
C ASP A 95 14.01 -9.94 10.94
N ASP A 96 13.32 -11.01 11.34
CA ASP A 96 13.80 -11.93 12.37
C ASP A 96 15.04 -12.71 11.92
N VAL A 97 15.04 -13.21 10.68
CA VAL A 97 16.21 -13.85 10.06
C VAL A 97 17.38 -12.86 9.98
N GLY A 98 17.12 -11.61 9.61
CA GLY A 98 18.14 -10.55 9.59
C GLY A 98 18.75 -10.29 10.97
N ARG A 99 17.92 -10.14 12.01
CA ARG A 99 18.38 -9.94 13.40
C ARG A 99 19.18 -11.14 13.91
N ARG A 100 18.68 -12.37 13.73
CA ARG A 100 19.36 -13.59 14.15
C ARG A 100 20.67 -13.81 13.38
N GLY A 101 20.71 -13.46 12.09
CA GLY A 101 21.93 -13.51 11.28
C GLY A 101 23.01 -12.56 11.79
N ALA A 102 22.66 -11.31 12.08
CA ALA A 102 23.60 -10.32 12.64
C ALA A 102 24.13 -10.75 14.03
N ASP A 103 23.26 -11.34 14.86
CA ASP A 103 23.67 -11.89 16.15
C ASP A 103 24.64 -13.06 16.01
N LEU A 104 24.33 -14.02 15.15
CA LEU A 104 25.21 -15.17 14.87
C LEU A 104 26.57 -14.70 14.34
N GLN A 105 26.59 -13.75 13.41
CA GLN A 105 27.83 -13.19 12.88
C GLN A 105 28.69 -12.57 14.00
N ARG A 106 28.07 -11.80 14.90
CA ARG A 106 28.76 -11.21 16.06
C ARG A 106 29.35 -12.29 16.97
N ARG A 107 28.60 -13.34 17.27
CA ARG A 107 29.08 -14.47 18.11
C ARG A 107 30.21 -15.24 17.44
N CYS A 108 30.11 -15.52 16.14
CA CYS A 108 31.18 -16.15 15.38
C CYS A 108 32.46 -15.29 15.36
N GLN A 109 32.33 -13.97 15.23
CA GLN A 109 33.47 -13.07 15.28
C GLN A 109 34.13 -13.08 16.67
N ALA A 110 33.36 -13.04 17.74
CA ALA A 110 33.90 -13.13 19.11
C ALA A 110 34.64 -14.45 19.38
N ILE A 111 34.17 -15.57 18.80
CA ILE A 111 34.87 -16.86 18.85
C ILE A 111 36.20 -16.80 18.09
N ASN A 112 36.21 -16.16 16.91
CA ASN A 112 37.42 -16.03 16.09
C ASN A 112 38.47 -15.11 16.73
N ASP A 113 38.01 -14.05 17.41
CA ASP A 113 38.86 -13.09 18.10
C ASP A 113 39.36 -13.59 19.47
N ALA A 114 38.90 -14.76 19.93
CA ALA A 114 39.37 -15.38 21.16
C ALA A 114 40.78 -15.98 20.96
N VAL A 115 41.80 -15.13 21.03
CA VAL A 115 43.21 -15.50 20.79
C VAL A 115 43.87 -16.18 22.00
N ILE A 116 43.34 -15.98 23.21
CA ILE A 116 43.99 -16.39 24.47
C ILE A 116 43.28 -17.56 25.18
N PHE A 117 42.00 -17.80 24.86
CA PHE A 117 41.22 -18.88 25.46
C PHE A 117 40.58 -19.74 24.37
N THR A 118 40.64 -21.06 24.52
CA THR A 118 39.88 -21.97 23.68
C THR A 118 38.38 -21.70 23.88
N PRO A 119 37.62 -21.34 22.82
CA PRO A 119 36.18 -21.14 22.93
C PRO A 119 35.49 -22.39 23.47
N SER A 120 34.50 -22.21 24.35
CA SER A 120 33.73 -23.35 24.88
C SER A 120 33.12 -24.16 23.73
N PRO A 121 33.29 -25.50 23.70
CA PRO A 121 32.66 -26.37 22.71
C PRO A 121 31.15 -26.14 22.58
N ASP A 122 30.46 -25.87 23.69
CA ASP A 122 29.02 -25.62 23.70
C ASP A 122 28.65 -24.34 22.94
N HIS A 123 29.46 -23.29 23.03
CA HIS A 123 29.24 -22.06 22.27
C HIS A 123 29.43 -22.26 20.77
N VAL A 124 30.42 -23.07 20.37
CA VAL A 124 30.66 -23.41 18.96
C VAL A 124 29.51 -24.27 18.41
N LEU A 125 29.05 -25.27 19.17
CA LEU A 125 27.92 -26.12 18.80
C LEU A 125 26.62 -25.32 18.68
N SER A 126 26.36 -24.40 19.62
CA SER A 126 25.22 -23.49 19.56
C SER A 126 25.24 -22.61 18.30
N CYS A 127 26.38 -21.98 17.98
CA CYS A 127 26.50 -21.17 16.76
C CYS A 127 26.28 -22.00 15.49
N ARG A 128 26.77 -23.24 15.46
CA ARG A 128 26.57 -24.15 14.33
C ARG A 128 25.11 -24.58 14.18
N HIS A 129 24.42 -24.83 15.29
CA HIS A 129 23.00 -25.13 15.30
C HIS A 129 22.19 -23.94 14.77
N ASP A 130 22.45 -22.74 15.29
CA ASP A 130 21.77 -21.51 14.87
C ASP A 130 22.00 -21.20 13.38
N ALA A 131 23.21 -21.45 12.88
CA ALA A 131 23.54 -21.32 11.46
C ALA A 131 22.70 -22.28 10.59
N THR A 132 22.48 -23.50 11.09
CA THR A 132 21.66 -24.51 10.40
C THR A 132 20.20 -24.09 10.36
N THR A 133 19.66 -23.61 11.48
CA THR A 133 18.30 -23.09 11.57
C THR A 133 18.09 -21.89 10.64
N LEU A 134 19.01 -20.92 10.65
CA LEU A 134 18.98 -19.77 9.74
C LEU A 134 19.01 -20.18 8.27
N LYS A 135 19.81 -21.19 7.91
CA LYS A 135 19.87 -21.71 6.54
C LYS A 135 18.51 -22.27 6.10
N ASN A 136 17.82 -22.99 6.98
CA ASN A 136 16.49 -23.55 6.69
C ASN A 136 15.45 -22.42 6.54
N ASP A 137 15.49 -21.41 7.41
CA ASP A 137 14.57 -20.26 7.32
C ASP A 137 14.77 -19.45 6.03
N ILE A 138 16.02 -19.26 5.61
CA ILE A 138 16.34 -18.62 4.32
C ILE A 138 15.80 -19.46 3.15
N ALA A 139 15.89 -20.78 3.23
CA ALA A 139 15.34 -21.66 2.19
C ALA A 139 13.81 -21.51 2.08
N LEU A 140 13.10 -21.42 3.21
CA LEU A 140 11.66 -21.16 3.25
C LEU A 140 11.30 -19.81 2.63
N ILE A 141 12.06 -18.75 2.94
CA ILE A 141 11.86 -17.43 2.32
C ILE A 141 12.04 -17.52 0.80
N LYS A 142 13.12 -18.17 0.33
CA LYS A 142 13.39 -18.35 -1.11
C LYS A 142 12.26 -19.10 -1.80
N GLU A 143 11.77 -20.18 -1.21
CA GLU A 143 10.67 -20.96 -1.77
C GLU A 143 9.40 -20.11 -1.90
N ARG A 144 9.05 -19.32 -0.88
CA ARG A 144 7.89 -18.41 -0.92
C ARG A 144 8.02 -17.36 -2.02
N VAL A 145 9.20 -16.78 -2.20
CA VAL A 145 9.47 -15.80 -3.26
C VAL A 145 9.39 -16.45 -4.65
N GLN A 146 9.99 -17.62 -4.83
CA GLN A 146 9.93 -18.36 -6.09
C GLN A 146 8.49 -18.72 -6.47
N ARG A 147 7.69 -19.17 -5.51
CA ARG A 147 6.26 -19.46 -5.71
C ARG A 147 5.49 -18.20 -6.13
N ALA A 148 5.72 -17.08 -5.44
CA ALA A 148 5.07 -15.80 -5.79
C ALA A 148 5.47 -15.32 -7.20
N ASN A 149 6.74 -15.46 -7.59
CA ASN A 149 7.20 -15.11 -8.94
C ASN A 149 6.58 -16.01 -10.01
N ALA A 150 6.42 -17.31 -9.74
CA ALA A 150 5.79 -18.26 -10.66
C ALA A 150 4.29 -17.97 -10.84
N GLU A 151 3.58 -17.61 -9.77
CA GLU A 151 2.15 -17.26 -9.81
C GLU A 151 1.91 -15.88 -10.45
N HIS A 152 2.91 -14.99 -10.41
CA HIS A 152 2.82 -13.63 -10.92
C HIS A 152 4.00 -13.27 -11.82
N VAL A 153 3.95 -13.72 -13.08
CA VAL A 153 4.98 -13.51 -14.13
C VAL A 153 5.41 -12.04 -14.31
N LYS A 154 4.56 -11.06 -13.93
CA LYS A 154 4.91 -9.63 -13.98
C LYS A 154 5.83 -9.16 -12.83
N LEU A 155 5.99 -9.95 -11.76
CA LEU A 155 6.87 -9.68 -10.62
C LEU A 155 8.25 -10.33 -10.79
N GLY A 156 8.35 -11.38 -11.62
CA GLY A 156 9.62 -11.91 -12.10
C GLY A 156 10.30 -10.84 -12.97
N GLY A 157 11.14 -10.00 -12.37
CA GLY A 157 11.90 -8.99 -13.09
C GLY A 157 12.64 -9.60 -14.29
N LYS A 158 12.88 -8.81 -15.34
CA LYS A 158 13.55 -9.19 -16.61
C LYS A 158 14.96 -9.80 -16.48
N ASN A 159 15.45 -10.05 -15.26
CA ASN A 159 16.79 -10.53 -14.96
C ASN A 159 16.85 -11.99 -14.50
N GLU A 160 15.76 -12.77 -14.58
CA GLU A 160 15.87 -14.24 -14.54
C GLU A 160 16.40 -14.75 -15.89
N LYS A 161 17.73 -14.74 -16.05
CA LYS A 161 18.47 -15.54 -17.02
C LYS A 161 19.73 -16.09 -16.37
#